data_AF-A0AA47NBT6-F1
#
_entry.id   AF-A0AA47NBT6-F1
#
_cell.length_a   1.000
_cell.length_b   1.000
_cell.length_c   1.000
_cell.angle_alpha   90.00
_cell.angle_beta   90.00
_cell.angle_gamma   90.00
#
_symmetry.space_group_name_H-M   'P 1'
#
loop_
_entity.id
_entity.type
_entity.pdbx_description
1 polymer ?
#
loop_
_entity_poly.entity_id
_entity_poly.type
_entity_poly.pdbx_seq_one_letter_code
_entity_poly.pdbx_strand_id
1 'polypeptide(L)'
;MQYGLLPRLMWPLTLYEVPLSKVEKLERLVSSHARKWLGLPRCLSSIGLYGKGMLDLPISSLSEEYKCAKVRLEMMLVDSSDPVVAQAAPILATGRKWTPRTATEQAKAALRQRDIVGQVQEGRGGLGLGASTPTWSKATPSQRRKLVVQEVHWEEEARRCTQAVAQANQGHWMAWEGVEKRKISWQELWEMEAFRASFTIRAAYDILPSPTNLSQWYGEDTTCPLCPSTASLKHILMGCKTSLTQGRYTWRHNQVLKSLAAVLESRRTSVNALPPPSSRWQATSFVREGEGQANLTSVGPDAGQLGGARDWKLLADLGQKLCFPAEIASTNLRPDLVMWSASIKLVYIIELTVPWESSVEEAYERKRLRYAELAADVQQRGWRAKVRPVEGFVATSTSRLLREMGVRGKAHRQAVKDLSRAAEKGSQCLWMKRKDSPWVFK
;
A
#
# COMPACT_ATOMS: atom_id res chain seq x y z
N MET A 1 -6.60 1.56 22.60
CA MET A 1 -5.81 2.75 23.01
C MET A 1 -6.27 4.02 22.29
N GLN A 2 -6.33 4.02 20.96
CA GLN A 2 -6.64 5.19 20.13
C GLN A 2 -8.04 5.82 20.33
N TYR A 3 -9.12 5.02 20.45
CA TYR A 3 -10.50 5.54 20.43
C TYR A 3 -11.11 5.85 21.80
N GLY A 4 -10.37 5.61 22.89
CA GLY A 4 -10.88 5.82 24.26
C GLY A 4 -9.84 6.45 25.17
N LEU A 5 -8.66 5.82 25.29
CA LEU A 5 -7.60 6.32 26.18
C LEU A 5 -6.94 7.58 25.62
N LEU A 6 -6.65 7.63 24.32
CA LEU A 6 -6.02 8.80 23.72
C LEU A 6 -6.88 10.07 23.86
N PRO A 7 -8.19 10.10 23.53
CA PRO A 7 -9.04 11.27 23.79
C PRO A 7 -9.06 11.70 25.27
N ARG A 8 -9.16 10.73 26.20
CA ARG A 8 -9.15 11.00 27.65
C ARG A 8 -7.83 11.59 28.13
N LEU A 9 -6.72 11.14 27.56
CA LEU A 9 -5.39 11.68 27.85
C LEU A 9 -5.17 13.04 27.19
N MET A 10 -5.69 13.23 25.98
CA MET A 10 -5.51 14.45 25.19
C MET A 10 -6.20 15.65 25.80
N TRP A 11 -7.36 15.47 26.44
CA TRP A 11 -8.08 16.55 27.11
C TRP A 11 -7.23 17.32 28.14
N PRO A 12 -6.69 16.68 29.21
CA PRO A 12 -5.86 17.39 30.17
C PRO A 12 -4.56 17.92 29.55
N LEU A 13 -3.96 17.20 28.60
CA LEU A 13 -2.75 17.69 27.91
C LEU A 13 -3.01 18.95 27.08
N THR A 14 -4.21 19.09 26.51
CA THR A 14 -4.59 20.25 25.71
C THR A 14 -4.87 21.46 26.61
N LEU A 15 -5.56 21.25 27.74
CA LEU A 15 -5.94 22.33 28.65
C LEU A 15 -4.80 22.84 29.53
N TYR A 16 -4.03 21.94 30.14
CA TYR A 16 -3.00 22.32 31.10
C TYR A 16 -1.68 22.71 30.45
N GLU A 17 -0.88 23.48 31.18
CA GLU A 17 0.48 23.86 30.83
C GLU A 17 1.44 22.68 31.07
N VAL A 18 1.50 21.79 30.09
CA VAL A 18 2.38 20.62 30.13
C VAL A 18 3.52 20.84 29.14
N PRO A 19 4.79 20.85 29.57
CA PRO A 19 5.91 20.96 28.63
C PRO A 19 5.99 19.79 27.64
N LEU A 20 6.36 20.04 26.39
CA LEU A 20 6.50 18.99 25.35
C LEU A 20 7.42 17.84 25.81
N SER A 21 8.48 18.14 26.56
CA SER A 21 9.40 17.13 27.08
C SER A 21 8.74 16.12 28.03
N LYS A 22 7.67 16.50 28.74
CA LYS A 22 6.88 15.59 29.58
C LYS A 22 5.98 14.70 28.72
N VAL A 23 5.39 15.26 27.67
CA VAL A 23 4.59 14.50 26.69
C VAL A 23 5.47 13.45 25.99
N GLU A 24 6.68 13.81 25.58
CA GLU A 24 7.63 12.88 24.97
C GLU A 24 8.07 11.76 25.93
N LYS A 25 8.17 12.03 27.24
CA LYS A 25 8.41 11.00 28.26
C LYS A 25 7.23 10.03 28.34
N LEU A 26 6.01 10.54 28.29
CA LEU A 26 4.80 9.73 28.28
C LEU A 26 4.69 8.90 27.00
N GLU A 27 5.01 9.49 25.84
CA GLU A 27 5.04 8.76 24.57
C GLU A 27 6.05 7.60 24.61
N ARG A 28 7.21 7.77 25.24
CA ARG A 28 8.16 6.65 25.42
C ARG A 28 7.57 5.49 26.21
N LEU A 29 6.80 5.77 27.26
CA LEU A 29 6.08 4.74 28.02
C LEU A 29 5.01 4.05 27.17
N VAL A 30 4.19 4.83 26.45
CA VAL A 30 3.18 4.30 25.52
C VAL A 30 3.83 3.43 24.45
N SER A 31 4.91 3.91 23.84
CA SER A 31 5.65 3.19 22.80
C SER A 31 6.25 1.88 23.32
N SER A 32 6.70 1.84 24.57
CA SER A 32 7.23 0.63 25.21
C SER A 32 6.14 -0.45 25.35
N HIS A 33 4.95 -0.05 25.80
CA HIS A 33 3.79 -0.93 25.92
C HIS A 33 3.27 -1.37 24.54
N ALA A 34 3.20 -0.45 23.58
CA ALA A 34 2.78 -0.75 22.20
C ALA A 34 3.71 -1.77 21.55
N ARG A 35 5.03 -1.61 21.69
CA ARG A 35 6.00 -2.61 21.21
C ARG A 35 5.81 -3.95 21.89
N LYS A 36 5.65 -3.99 23.22
CA LYS A 36 5.43 -5.25 23.95
C LYS A 36 4.16 -5.96 23.48
N TRP A 37 3.06 -5.22 23.31
CA TRP A 37 1.78 -5.76 22.84
C TRP A 37 1.87 -6.32 21.42
N LEU A 38 2.54 -5.61 20.51
CA LEU A 38 2.76 -6.05 19.12
C LEU A 38 3.89 -7.10 18.98
N GLY A 39 4.52 -7.51 20.09
CA GLY A 39 5.67 -8.40 20.07
C GLY A 39 6.85 -7.83 19.30
N LEU A 40 7.14 -6.53 19.40
CA LEU A 40 8.21 -5.85 18.65
C LEU A 40 9.44 -5.63 19.55
N PRO A 41 10.67 -5.72 18.99
CA PRO A 41 11.89 -5.47 19.75
C PRO A 41 12.05 -3.99 20.07
N ARG A 42 12.84 -3.68 21.11
CA ARG A 42 13.11 -2.30 21.55
C ARG A 42 13.87 -1.48 20.52
N CYS A 43 14.63 -2.13 19.63
CA CYS A 43 15.39 -1.48 18.57
C CYS A 43 14.52 -0.89 17.44
N LEU A 44 13.22 -1.23 17.38
CA LEU A 44 12.32 -0.62 16.39
C LEU A 44 12.16 0.89 16.66
N SER A 45 12.52 1.68 15.65
CA SER A 45 12.33 3.12 15.59
C SER A 45 10.86 3.50 15.80
N SER A 46 10.60 4.63 16.46
CA SER A 46 9.23 5.17 16.58
C SER A 46 8.62 5.52 15.23
N ILE A 47 9.43 5.71 14.18
CA ILE A 47 8.98 5.89 12.80
C ILE A 47 8.19 4.67 12.33
N GLY A 48 8.60 3.44 12.70
CA GLY A 48 7.85 2.23 12.33
C GLY A 48 6.57 2.00 13.12
N LEU A 49 6.31 2.82 14.15
CA LEU A 49 5.06 2.78 14.93
C LEU A 49 4.08 3.88 14.52
N TYR A 50 4.58 5.08 14.25
CA TYR A 50 3.76 6.29 14.07
C TYR A 50 3.91 6.95 12.69
N GLY A 51 4.92 6.55 11.91
CA GLY A 51 5.16 7.11 10.57
C GLY A 51 4.20 6.55 9.54
N LYS A 52 3.97 7.31 8.48
CA LYS A 52 3.12 6.97 7.32
C LYS A 52 3.98 6.52 6.14
N GLY A 53 4.97 5.70 6.45
CA GLY A 53 5.92 5.14 5.49
C GLY A 53 5.31 4.02 4.65
N MET A 54 6.12 3.01 4.32
CA MET A 54 5.64 1.86 3.53
C MET A 54 4.58 1.04 4.28
N LEU A 55 4.71 0.91 5.60
CA LEU A 55 3.73 0.28 6.47
C LEU A 55 3.11 1.36 7.37
N ASP A 56 1.82 1.66 7.17
CA ASP A 56 1.06 2.64 7.96
C ASP A 56 0.24 1.88 9.01
N LEU A 57 0.68 1.98 10.28
CA LEU A 57 -0.01 1.40 11.42
C LEU A 57 -1.08 2.37 11.96
N PRO A 58 -2.19 1.88 12.51
CA PRO A 58 -3.29 2.73 12.93
C PRO A 58 -3.03 3.39 14.30
N ILE A 59 -1.77 3.67 14.67
CA ILE A 59 -1.37 4.19 15.97
C ILE A 59 -0.88 5.63 15.81
N SER A 60 -1.50 6.59 16.49
CA SER A 60 -1.02 7.99 16.49
C SER A 60 0.12 8.20 17.48
N SER A 61 1.05 9.08 17.12
CA SER A 61 2.02 9.66 18.06
C SER A 61 1.31 10.62 19.02
N LEU A 62 1.50 10.40 20.32
CA LEU A 62 0.96 11.28 21.35
C LEU A 62 1.51 12.71 21.23
N SER A 63 2.80 12.84 20.89
CA SER A 63 3.47 14.12 20.74
C SER A 63 2.97 14.89 19.52
N GLU A 64 2.69 14.20 18.41
CA GLU A 64 2.07 14.79 17.22
C GLU A 64 0.66 15.29 17.54
N GLU A 65 -0.19 14.44 18.12
CA GLU A 65 -1.57 14.83 18.49
C GLU A 65 -1.58 15.99 19.50
N TYR A 66 -0.64 15.99 20.44
CA TYR A 66 -0.42 17.10 21.39
C TYR A 66 -0.11 18.42 20.67
N LYS A 67 0.82 18.43 19.71
CA LYS A 67 1.17 19.62 18.93
C LYS A 67 -0.04 20.12 18.15
N CYS A 68 -0.73 19.22 17.46
CA CYS A 68 -1.94 19.53 16.69
C CYS A 68 -3.07 20.09 17.57
N ALA A 69 -3.26 19.53 18.76
CA ALA A 69 -4.27 20.02 19.71
C ALA A 69 -3.92 21.41 20.27
N LYS A 70 -2.65 21.66 20.61
CA LYS A 70 -2.19 22.97 21.09
C LYS A 70 -2.28 24.05 20.01
N VAL A 71 -1.89 23.73 18.77
CA VAL A 71 -2.04 24.65 17.62
C VAL A 71 -3.51 24.94 17.35
N ARG A 72 -4.38 23.92 17.40
CA ARG A 72 -5.83 24.11 17.26
C ARG A 72 -6.38 25.02 18.35
N LEU A 73 -5.98 24.80 19.61
CA LEU A 73 -6.41 25.63 20.75
C LEU A 73 -5.95 27.07 20.58
N GLU A 74 -4.70 27.29 20.19
CA GLU A 74 -4.18 28.63 19.95
C GLU A 74 -5.00 29.37 18.90
N MET A 75 -5.25 28.75 17.74
CA MET A 75 -6.06 29.37 16.70
C MET A 75 -7.51 29.62 17.15
N MET A 76 -8.08 28.75 18.00
CA MET A 76 -9.42 28.99 18.55
C MET A 76 -9.47 30.19 19.49
N LEU A 77 -8.39 30.46 20.24
CA LEU A 77 -8.30 31.59 21.15
C LEU A 77 -8.00 32.88 20.38
N VAL A 78 -6.95 32.88 19.55
CA VAL A 78 -6.47 34.06 18.82
C VAL A 78 -7.45 34.48 17.72
N ASP A 79 -8.01 33.52 16.97
CA ASP A 79 -8.97 33.80 15.89
C ASP A 79 -10.43 33.70 16.41
N SER A 80 -10.66 33.89 17.71
CA SER A 80 -12.01 33.87 18.30
C SER A 80 -12.87 35.00 17.72
N SER A 81 -14.16 34.72 17.49
CA SER A 81 -15.13 35.76 17.12
C SER A 81 -15.49 36.68 18.29
N ASP A 82 -15.22 36.24 19.52
CA ASP A 82 -15.38 37.05 20.72
C ASP A 82 -14.12 37.91 20.95
N PRO A 83 -14.23 39.26 20.87
CA PRO A 83 -13.09 40.16 21.04
C PRO A 83 -12.43 40.05 22.41
N VAL A 84 -13.18 39.73 23.47
CA VAL A 84 -12.64 39.59 24.83
C VAL A 84 -11.73 38.37 24.88
N VAL A 85 -12.17 37.25 24.32
CA VAL A 85 -11.38 36.02 24.24
C VAL A 85 -10.13 36.21 23.38
N ALA A 86 -10.26 36.88 22.23
CA ALA A 86 -9.14 37.12 21.33
C ALA A 86 -8.07 38.03 21.96
N GLN A 87 -8.48 39.09 22.67
CA GLN A 87 -7.57 40.02 23.34
C GLN A 87 -6.94 39.41 24.61
N ALA A 88 -7.69 38.59 25.34
CA ALA A 88 -7.23 37.94 26.57
C ALA A 88 -6.58 36.56 26.32
N ALA A 89 -6.32 36.18 25.07
CA ALA A 89 -5.79 34.87 24.72
C ALA A 89 -4.46 34.59 25.43
N PRO A 90 -4.38 33.60 26.33
CA PRO A 90 -3.15 33.31 27.07
C PRO A 90 -2.08 32.74 26.14
N ILE A 91 -0.82 33.00 26.50
CA ILE A 91 0.31 32.31 25.86
C ILE A 91 0.28 30.86 26.33
N LEU A 92 0.03 29.94 25.41
CA LEU A 92 0.02 28.51 25.72
C LEU A 92 1.43 28.02 26.08
N ALA A 93 1.69 27.83 27.38
CA ALA A 93 3.00 27.38 27.86
C ALA A 93 3.21 25.88 27.59
N THR A 94 4.13 25.57 26.67
CA THR A 94 4.53 24.19 26.30
C THR A 94 6.02 23.92 26.54
N GLY A 95 6.65 24.75 27.37
CA GLY A 95 8.07 24.73 27.69
C GLY A 95 8.94 25.43 26.62
N ARG A 96 10.27 25.32 26.76
CA ARG A 96 11.23 26.03 25.89
C ARG A 96 11.48 25.37 24.53
N LYS A 97 11.18 24.07 24.40
CA LYS A 97 11.57 23.25 23.25
C LYS A 97 10.77 23.55 21.99
N TRP A 98 9.49 23.90 22.17
CA TRP A 98 8.52 24.06 21.10
C TRP A 98 7.40 24.93 21.63
N THR A 99 6.87 25.83 20.81
CA THR A 99 5.72 26.67 21.16
C THR A 99 4.64 26.58 20.09
N PRO A 100 3.34 26.61 20.45
CA PRO A 100 2.26 26.56 19.48
C PRO A 100 2.33 27.77 18.55
N ARG A 101 2.61 28.96 19.09
CA ARG A 101 2.62 30.21 18.32
C ARG A 101 3.57 30.18 17.14
N THR A 102 4.81 29.74 17.39
CA THR A 102 5.79 29.63 16.31
C THR A 102 5.37 28.60 15.27
N ALA A 103 4.81 27.45 15.69
CA ALA A 103 4.35 26.41 14.79
C ALA A 103 3.13 26.86 13.96
N THR A 104 2.18 27.57 14.58
CA THR A 104 1.01 28.14 13.92
C THR A 104 1.43 29.14 12.84
N GLU A 105 2.36 30.04 13.15
CA GLU A 105 2.84 31.04 12.18
C GLU A 105 3.68 30.41 11.05
N GLN A 106 4.52 29.41 11.36
CA GLN A 106 5.25 28.64 10.35
C GLN A 106 4.29 27.91 9.39
N ALA A 107 3.30 27.21 9.93
CA ALA A 107 2.28 26.53 9.15
C ALA A 107 1.46 27.51 8.29
N LYS A 108 1.02 28.65 8.85
CA LYS A 108 0.35 29.70 8.07
C LYS A 108 1.24 30.23 6.93
N ALA A 109 2.53 30.43 7.18
CA ALA A 109 3.49 30.89 6.17
C ALA A 109 3.65 29.85 5.05
N ALA A 110 3.81 28.57 5.37
CA ALA A 110 3.89 27.48 4.40
C ALA A 110 2.61 27.41 3.53
N LEU A 111 1.44 27.55 4.15
CA LEU A 111 0.14 27.58 3.45
C LEU A 111 0.02 28.80 2.50
N ARG A 112 0.49 29.98 2.93
CA ARG A 112 0.54 31.17 2.05
C ARG A 112 1.52 30.96 0.89
N GLN A 113 2.67 30.34 1.13
CA GLN A 113 3.61 29.99 0.08
C GLN A 113 2.98 29.02 -0.93
N ARG A 114 2.24 28.02 -0.46
CA ARG A 114 1.52 27.08 -1.33
C ARG A 114 0.45 27.77 -2.17
N ASP A 115 -0.23 28.78 -1.62
CA ASP A 115 -1.17 29.63 -2.39
C ASP A 115 -0.47 30.41 -3.51
N ILE A 116 0.76 30.90 -3.29
CA ILE A 116 1.56 31.61 -4.30
C ILE A 116 2.03 30.65 -5.40
N VAL A 117 2.55 29.48 -5.00
CA VAL A 117 2.98 28.44 -5.95
C VAL A 117 1.80 27.91 -6.76
N GLY A 118 0.59 27.95 -6.19
CA GLY A 118 -0.62 27.45 -6.81
C GLY A 118 -0.73 25.93 -6.74
N GLN A 119 -1.77 25.40 -7.39
CA GLN A 119 -1.94 23.95 -7.50
C GLN A 119 -0.92 23.41 -8.50
N VAL A 120 0.08 22.68 -7.99
CA VAL A 120 1.05 21.97 -8.82
C VAL A 120 0.42 20.64 -9.25
N GLN A 121 0.68 20.22 -10.49
CA GLN A 121 0.23 18.93 -10.97
C GLN A 121 0.98 17.81 -10.23
N GLU A 122 0.24 16.98 -9.50
CA GLU A 122 0.76 15.70 -9.00
C GLU A 122 0.48 14.59 -10.02
N GLY A 123 1.54 14.03 -10.61
CA GLY A 123 1.43 12.91 -11.54
C GLY A 123 0.98 13.29 -12.96
N ARG A 124 0.26 12.38 -13.65
CA ARG A 124 -0.12 12.52 -15.07
C ARG A 124 -1.56 13.02 -15.31
N GLY A 125 -2.24 13.50 -14.27
CA GLY A 125 -3.66 13.86 -14.32
C GLY A 125 -3.99 15.15 -15.08
N GLY A 126 -3.00 15.99 -15.40
CA GLY A 126 -3.23 17.33 -15.96
C GLY A 126 -3.62 18.38 -14.91
N LEU A 127 -3.59 19.65 -15.29
CA LEU A 127 -3.96 20.77 -14.42
C LEU A 127 -5.48 20.75 -14.13
N GLY A 128 -5.86 20.83 -12.85
CA GLY A 128 -7.27 20.91 -12.43
C GLY A 128 -7.94 19.57 -12.08
N LEU A 129 -7.26 18.43 -12.28
CA LEU A 129 -7.74 17.11 -11.89
C LEU A 129 -7.28 16.74 -10.47
N GLY A 130 -7.99 17.28 -9.46
CA GLY A 130 -7.74 17.01 -8.05
C GLY A 130 -8.91 17.45 -7.16
N ALA A 131 -8.99 16.92 -5.94
CA ALA A 131 -9.99 17.38 -4.97
C ALA A 131 -9.74 18.88 -4.69
N SER A 132 -10.78 19.71 -4.84
CA SER A 132 -10.70 21.14 -4.54
C SER A 132 -10.61 21.35 -3.02
N THR A 133 -9.43 21.15 -2.44
CA THR A 133 -9.14 21.73 -1.14
C THR A 133 -9.07 23.24 -1.30
N PRO A 134 -9.80 24.02 -0.48
CA PRO A 134 -9.77 25.47 -0.61
C PRO A 134 -8.34 25.97 -0.39
N THR A 135 -7.91 26.91 -1.23
CA THR A 135 -6.67 27.66 -1.01
C THR A 135 -6.77 28.41 0.32
N TRP A 136 -5.66 28.67 0.97
CA TRP A 136 -5.62 29.34 2.28
C TRP A 136 -6.37 30.68 2.27
N SER A 137 -6.17 31.45 1.19
CA SER A 137 -6.83 32.71 0.87
C SER A 137 -8.36 32.60 0.83
N LYS A 138 -8.90 31.53 0.24
CA LYS A 138 -10.34 31.29 0.04
C LYS A 138 -10.98 30.48 1.16
N ALA A 139 -10.20 29.96 2.10
CA ALA A 139 -10.68 29.12 3.19
C ALA A 139 -11.40 29.94 4.28
N THR A 140 -12.54 29.43 4.75
CA THR A 140 -13.25 29.93 5.95
C THR A 140 -12.39 29.73 7.21
N PRO A 141 -12.68 30.42 8.34
CA PRO A 141 -11.91 30.26 9.58
C PRO A 141 -11.79 28.80 10.07
N SER A 142 -12.87 28.02 9.98
CA SER A 142 -12.86 26.60 10.33
C SER A 142 -11.97 25.77 9.39
N GLN A 143 -12.04 26.04 8.08
CA GLN A 143 -11.19 25.39 7.08
C GLN A 143 -9.71 25.78 7.27
N ARG A 144 -9.41 27.04 7.59
CA ARG A 144 -8.06 27.52 7.90
C ARG A 144 -7.46 26.76 9.08
N ARG A 145 -8.21 26.58 10.17
CA ARG A 145 -7.76 25.75 11.30
C ARG A 145 -7.46 24.31 10.88
N LYS A 146 -8.31 23.71 10.05
CA LYS A 146 -8.09 22.36 9.54
C LYS A 146 -6.81 22.27 8.69
N LEU A 147 -6.59 23.25 7.80
CA LEU A 147 -5.40 23.33 6.96
C LEU A 147 -4.12 23.48 7.78
N VAL A 148 -4.10 24.36 8.78
CA VAL A 148 -2.95 24.54 9.67
C VAL A 148 -2.64 23.27 10.44
N VAL A 149 -3.65 22.61 11.02
CA VAL A 149 -3.43 21.34 11.72
C VAL A 149 -2.91 20.25 10.78
N GLN A 150 -3.42 20.18 9.54
CA GLN A 150 -2.91 19.26 8.53
C GLN A 150 -1.45 19.56 8.14
N GLU A 151 -1.08 20.83 8.06
CA GLU A 151 0.30 21.25 7.78
C GLU A 151 1.23 20.81 8.93
N VAL A 152 0.82 20.96 10.19
CA VAL A 152 1.61 20.45 11.34
C VAL A 152 1.77 18.94 11.31
N HIS A 153 0.73 18.18 10.91
CA HIS A 153 0.86 16.74 10.68
C HIS A 153 1.87 16.43 9.56
N TRP A 154 1.86 17.23 8.49
CA TRP A 154 2.79 17.09 7.37
C TRP A 154 4.23 17.38 7.80
N GLU A 155 4.48 18.44 8.56
CA GLU A 155 5.80 18.79 9.11
C GLU A 155 6.35 17.68 10.01
N GLU A 156 5.53 17.09 10.89
CA GLU A 156 5.96 15.97 11.72
C GLU A 156 6.30 14.73 10.89
N GLU A 157 5.53 14.45 9.84
CA GLU A 157 5.83 13.34 8.94
C GLU A 157 7.08 13.60 8.11
N ALA A 158 7.27 14.83 7.61
CA ALA A 158 8.49 15.23 6.90
C ALA A 158 9.73 15.04 7.79
N ARG A 159 9.65 15.42 9.08
CA ARG A 159 10.72 15.18 10.06
C ARG A 159 11.01 13.70 10.25
N ARG A 160 9.99 12.83 10.28
CA ARG A 160 10.17 11.38 10.33
C ARG A 160 10.84 10.86 9.06
N CYS A 161 10.43 11.33 7.89
CA CYS A 161 11.06 10.97 6.61
C CYS A 161 12.54 11.36 6.59
N THR A 162 12.90 12.57 7.01
CA THR A 162 14.31 13.00 7.12
C THR A 162 15.10 12.08 8.05
N GLN A 163 14.52 11.71 9.20
CA GLN A 163 15.17 10.78 10.13
C GLN A 163 15.27 9.36 9.55
N ALA A 164 14.27 8.91 8.79
CA ALA A 164 14.26 7.59 8.16
C ALA A 164 15.37 7.45 7.13
N VAL A 165 15.66 8.49 6.33
CA VAL A 165 16.76 8.49 5.36
C VAL A 165 18.11 8.19 6.03
N ALA A 166 18.33 8.67 7.25
CA ALA A 166 19.56 8.40 8.01
C ALA A 166 19.62 6.99 8.63
N GLN A 167 18.53 6.21 8.59
CA GLN A 167 18.47 4.86 9.15
C GLN A 167 18.81 3.82 8.07
N ALA A 168 20.09 3.52 7.86
CA ALA A 168 20.53 2.64 6.77
C ALA A 168 19.80 1.28 6.69
N ASN A 169 19.43 0.70 7.84
CA ASN A 169 18.68 -0.57 7.89
C ASN A 169 17.15 -0.33 7.88
N GLN A 170 16.60 0.23 8.97
CA GLN A 170 15.14 0.45 9.12
C GLN A 170 14.55 1.51 8.18
N GLY A 171 15.37 2.32 7.53
CA GLY A 171 14.97 3.34 6.56
C GLY A 171 15.05 2.88 5.10
N HIS A 172 15.46 1.63 4.84
CA HIS A 172 15.65 1.12 3.48
C HIS A 172 14.39 1.19 2.61
N TRP A 173 13.20 1.18 3.23
CA TRP A 173 11.92 1.36 2.57
C TRP A 173 11.76 2.72 1.85
N MET A 174 12.58 3.72 2.19
CA MET A 174 12.60 5.02 1.50
C MET A 174 13.07 4.91 0.04
N ALA A 175 13.81 3.84 -0.31
CA ALA A 175 14.32 3.60 -1.65
C ALA A 175 13.44 2.65 -2.49
N TRP A 176 12.29 2.22 -1.96
CA TRP A 176 11.41 1.28 -2.67
C TRP A 176 10.53 2.02 -3.67
N GLU A 177 10.71 1.71 -4.95
CA GLU A 177 9.94 2.28 -6.06
C GLU A 177 8.89 1.28 -6.56
N GLY A 178 7.74 1.79 -7.04
CA GLY A 178 6.68 0.95 -7.60
C GLY A 178 5.83 0.14 -6.60
N VAL A 179 6.08 0.26 -5.29
CA VAL A 179 5.34 -0.47 -4.24
C VAL A 179 4.28 0.43 -3.58
N GLU A 180 3.03 -0.04 -3.49
CA GLU A 180 1.96 0.74 -2.85
C GLU A 180 2.00 0.60 -1.32
N LYS A 181 1.86 1.73 -0.60
CA LYS A 181 1.85 1.75 0.87
C LYS A 181 0.83 0.77 1.46
N ARG A 182 1.26 -0.06 2.39
CA ARG A 182 0.42 -0.99 3.13
C ARG A 182 -0.17 -0.30 4.35
N LYS A 183 -1.45 0.07 4.26
CA LYS A 183 -2.20 0.62 5.39
C LYS A 183 -2.92 -0.47 6.18
N ILE A 184 -2.59 -0.62 7.46
CA ILE A 184 -3.25 -1.52 8.39
C ILE A 184 -4.29 -0.72 9.18
N SER A 185 -5.56 -1.13 9.11
CA SER A 185 -6.63 -0.55 9.93
C SER A 185 -6.66 -1.16 11.33
N TRP A 186 -7.31 -0.51 12.30
CA TRP A 186 -7.51 -1.09 13.63
C TRP A 186 -8.24 -2.44 13.59
N GLN A 187 -9.28 -2.55 12.77
CA GLN A 187 -10.02 -3.80 12.58
C GLN A 187 -9.08 -4.90 12.09
N GLU A 188 -8.28 -4.61 11.07
CA GLU A 188 -7.34 -5.58 10.53
C GLU A 188 -6.25 -5.96 11.54
N LEU A 189 -5.67 -4.99 12.24
CA LEU A 189 -4.65 -5.26 13.25
C LEU A 189 -5.19 -6.16 14.38
N TRP A 190 -6.48 -6.03 14.72
CA TRP A 190 -7.14 -6.85 15.73
C TRP A 190 -7.49 -8.25 15.23
N GLU A 191 -7.85 -8.39 13.95
CA GLU A 191 -8.09 -9.68 13.29
C GLU A 191 -6.79 -10.46 13.02
N MET A 192 -5.64 -9.78 13.02
CA MET A 192 -4.34 -10.44 12.81
C MET A 192 -3.94 -11.25 14.04
N GLU A 193 -3.51 -12.49 13.80
CA GLU A 193 -2.79 -13.26 14.80
C GLU A 193 -1.56 -12.46 15.28
N ALA A 194 -1.29 -12.46 16.59
CA ALA A 194 -0.25 -11.64 17.21
C ALA A 194 1.13 -11.85 16.54
N PHE A 195 1.46 -13.11 16.23
CA PHE A 195 2.70 -13.45 15.55
C PHE A 195 2.77 -12.89 14.12
N ARG A 196 1.64 -12.81 13.41
CA ARG A 196 1.56 -12.23 12.07
C ARG A 196 1.76 -10.73 12.08
N ALA A 197 1.10 -10.01 12.99
CA ALA A 197 1.31 -8.57 13.13
C ALA A 197 2.78 -8.25 13.43
N SER A 198 3.38 -9.00 14.36
CA SER A 198 4.80 -8.87 14.70
C SER A 198 5.70 -9.16 13.50
N PHE A 199 5.47 -10.26 12.78
CA PHE A 199 6.25 -10.64 11.61
C PHE A 199 6.19 -9.56 10.52
N THR A 200 4.99 -9.09 10.15
CA THR A 200 4.82 -8.08 9.10
C THR A 200 5.59 -6.80 9.40
N ILE A 201 5.47 -6.29 10.63
CA ILE A 201 6.19 -5.07 11.05
C ILE A 201 7.69 -5.33 11.08
N ARG A 202 8.13 -6.46 11.66
CA ARG A 202 9.56 -6.77 11.76
C ARG A 202 10.22 -7.01 10.40
N ALA A 203 9.50 -7.59 9.45
CA ALA A 203 9.97 -7.81 8.09
C ALA A 203 10.11 -6.48 7.33
N ALA A 204 9.12 -5.60 7.42
CA ALA A 204 9.13 -4.31 6.73
C ALA A 204 10.30 -3.41 7.13
N TYR A 205 10.77 -3.52 8.37
CA TYR A 205 11.87 -2.72 8.92
C TYR A 205 13.18 -3.50 9.08
N ASP A 206 13.28 -4.72 8.53
CA ASP A 206 14.42 -5.65 8.66
C ASP A 206 14.99 -5.76 10.09
N ILE A 207 14.10 -6.05 11.03
CA ILE A 207 14.41 -6.33 12.45
C ILE A 207 13.99 -7.74 12.86
N LEU A 208 13.87 -8.62 11.86
CA LEU A 208 13.73 -10.05 12.12
C LEU A 208 15.10 -10.63 12.53
N PRO A 209 15.14 -11.64 13.41
CA PRO A 209 16.39 -12.30 13.82
C PRO A 209 16.93 -13.21 12.68
N SER A 210 17.38 -12.57 11.60
CA SER A 210 18.15 -13.21 10.53
C SER A 210 19.59 -13.41 11.03
N PRO A 211 20.33 -14.41 10.54
CA PRO A 211 21.74 -14.58 10.89
C PRO A 211 22.57 -13.30 10.75
N THR A 212 22.36 -12.50 9.70
CA THR A 212 23.01 -11.19 9.56
C THR A 212 22.64 -10.22 10.70
N ASN A 213 21.36 -10.10 11.06
CA ASN A 213 20.92 -9.22 12.14
C ASN A 213 21.38 -9.73 13.52
N LEU A 214 21.36 -11.05 13.74
CA LEU A 214 21.86 -11.67 14.98
C LEU A 214 23.36 -11.48 15.14
N SER A 215 24.13 -11.56 14.05
CA SER A 215 25.54 -11.19 14.05
C SER A 215 25.76 -9.74 14.42
N GLN A 216 24.96 -8.82 13.88
CA GLN A 216 25.02 -7.41 14.23
C GLN A 216 24.66 -7.14 15.71
N TRP A 217 23.70 -7.87 16.27
CA TRP A 217 23.22 -7.62 17.64
C TRP A 217 24.03 -8.34 18.71
N TYR A 218 24.56 -9.52 18.40
CA TYR A 218 25.14 -10.46 19.37
C TYR A 218 26.45 -11.10 18.92
N GLY A 219 26.94 -10.83 17.71
CA GLY A 219 28.17 -11.44 17.19
C GLY A 219 28.01 -12.91 16.76
N GLU A 220 26.78 -13.38 16.53
CA GLU A 220 26.51 -14.73 16.03
C GLU A 220 27.02 -14.96 14.59
N ASP A 221 27.04 -16.23 14.17
CA ASP A 221 27.39 -16.62 12.81
C ASP A 221 26.34 -16.12 11.79
N THR A 222 26.83 -15.67 10.64
CA THR A 222 26.00 -15.12 9.58
C THR A 222 25.48 -16.17 8.59
N THR A 223 25.90 -17.43 8.74
CA THR A 223 25.62 -18.49 7.76
C THR A 223 24.15 -18.90 7.76
N CYS A 224 23.63 -19.21 6.57
CA CYS A 224 22.30 -19.76 6.40
C CYS A 224 22.23 -21.19 7.00
N PRO A 225 21.16 -21.53 7.74
CA PRO A 225 20.96 -22.89 8.24
C PRO A 225 20.86 -23.97 7.14
N LEU A 226 20.57 -23.57 5.90
CA LEU A 226 20.30 -24.48 4.78
C LEU A 226 21.36 -24.45 3.68
N CYS A 227 22.25 -23.46 3.68
CA CYS A 227 23.27 -23.31 2.64
C CYS A 227 24.50 -22.54 3.17
N PRO A 228 25.67 -22.64 2.53
CA PRO A 228 26.91 -22.05 3.06
C PRO A 228 27.03 -20.53 2.84
N SER A 229 25.93 -19.82 2.58
CA SER A 229 25.95 -18.38 2.25
C SER A 229 25.48 -17.54 3.43
N THR A 230 25.93 -16.29 3.50
CA THR A 230 25.42 -15.32 4.46
C THR A 230 23.91 -15.11 4.32
N ALA A 231 23.19 -15.22 5.42
CA ALA A 231 21.73 -15.18 5.49
C ALA A 231 21.19 -13.86 6.04
N SER A 232 20.96 -12.91 5.12
CA SER A 232 20.08 -11.77 5.36
C SER A 232 18.60 -12.17 5.28
N LEU A 233 17.69 -11.26 5.64
CA LEU A 233 16.25 -11.48 5.45
C LEU A 233 15.91 -11.75 3.98
N LYS A 234 16.50 -10.96 3.07
CA LYS A 234 16.39 -11.16 1.61
C LYS A 234 16.90 -12.55 1.19
N HIS A 235 18.01 -13.02 1.74
CA HIS A 235 18.51 -14.36 1.46
C HIS A 235 17.47 -15.43 1.85
N ILE A 236 16.90 -15.36 3.06
CA ILE A 236 15.96 -16.36 3.57
C ILE A 236 14.64 -16.36 2.79
N LEU A 237 14.13 -15.18 2.40
CA LEU A 237 12.81 -15.06 1.78
C LEU A 237 12.82 -15.23 0.25
N MET A 238 13.97 -15.19 -0.41
CA MET A 238 14.04 -15.31 -1.88
C MET A 238 15.40 -15.75 -2.46
N GLY A 239 16.50 -15.55 -1.74
CA GLY A 239 17.86 -15.75 -2.29
C GLY A 239 18.47 -17.14 -2.04
N CYS A 240 17.98 -17.90 -1.08
CA CYS A 240 18.57 -19.19 -0.71
C CYS A 240 18.41 -20.24 -1.84
N LYS A 241 19.53 -20.75 -2.35
CA LYS A 241 19.57 -21.78 -3.41
C LYS A 241 18.90 -23.09 -2.97
N THR A 242 19.17 -23.55 -1.75
CA THR A 242 18.54 -24.74 -1.19
C THR A 242 17.02 -24.58 -1.05
N SER A 243 16.55 -23.41 -0.62
CA SER A 243 15.10 -23.14 -0.55
C SER A 243 14.45 -23.09 -1.93
N LEU A 244 15.17 -22.64 -2.95
CA LEU A 244 14.71 -22.66 -4.33
C LEU A 244 14.57 -24.10 -4.85
N THR A 245 15.59 -24.95 -4.68
CA THR A 245 15.55 -26.35 -5.15
C THR A 245 14.50 -27.18 -4.40
N GLN A 246 14.27 -26.89 -3.12
CA GLN A 246 13.21 -27.51 -2.33
C GLN A 246 11.79 -27.02 -2.69
N GLY A 247 11.66 -26.06 -3.61
CA GLY A 247 10.35 -25.55 -4.07
C GLY A 247 9.63 -24.64 -3.07
N ARG A 248 10.34 -24.09 -2.07
CA ARG A 248 9.70 -23.24 -1.03
C ARG A 248 9.13 -21.95 -1.62
N TYR A 249 9.88 -21.30 -2.51
CA TYR A 249 9.42 -20.08 -3.18
C TYR A 249 8.29 -20.37 -4.16
N THR A 250 8.33 -21.51 -4.85
CA THR A 250 7.23 -22.00 -5.69
C THR A 250 5.97 -22.21 -4.85
N TRP A 251 6.09 -22.76 -3.64
CA TRP A 251 4.96 -22.89 -2.73
C TRP A 251 4.36 -21.52 -2.36
N ARG A 252 5.17 -20.52 -1.96
CA ARG A 252 4.68 -19.16 -1.68
C ARG A 252 4.00 -18.55 -2.90
N HIS A 253 4.65 -18.64 -4.05
CA HIS A 253 4.12 -18.12 -5.33
C HIS A 253 2.77 -18.76 -5.65
N ASN A 254 2.64 -20.08 -5.52
CA ASN A 254 1.40 -20.81 -5.74
C ASN A 254 0.26 -20.38 -4.79
N GLN A 255 0.55 -19.96 -3.55
CA GLN A 255 -0.49 -19.43 -2.66
C GLN A 255 -1.09 -18.12 -3.18
N VAL A 256 -0.25 -17.24 -3.72
CA VAL A 256 -0.70 -15.99 -4.33
C VAL A 256 -1.40 -16.28 -5.67
N LEU A 257 -0.85 -17.19 -6.47
CA LEU A 257 -1.42 -17.59 -7.76
C LEU A 257 -2.82 -18.20 -7.60
N LYS A 258 -3.04 -19.05 -6.58
CA LYS A 258 -4.37 -19.58 -6.23
C LYS A 258 -5.37 -18.46 -5.96
N SER A 259 -4.96 -17.46 -5.20
CA SER A 259 -5.81 -16.32 -4.86
C SER A 259 -6.14 -15.48 -6.09
N LEU A 260 -5.16 -15.22 -6.97
CA LEU A 260 -5.36 -14.47 -8.20
C LEU A 260 -6.26 -15.24 -9.19
N ALA A 261 -5.99 -16.52 -9.39
CA ALA A 261 -6.78 -17.40 -10.24
C ALA A 261 -8.24 -17.44 -9.79
N ALA A 262 -8.51 -17.56 -8.49
CA ALA A 262 -9.87 -17.56 -7.96
C ALA A 262 -10.64 -16.26 -8.27
N VAL A 263 -9.98 -15.10 -8.15
CA VAL A 263 -10.59 -13.79 -8.48
C VAL A 263 -10.89 -13.70 -9.98
N LEU A 264 -9.94 -14.09 -10.84
CA LEU A 264 -10.13 -14.05 -12.29
C LEU A 264 -11.18 -15.05 -12.76
N GLU A 265 -11.21 -16.24 -12.17
CA GLU A 265 -12.18 -17.29 -12.50
C GLU A 265 -13.61 -16.89 -12.11
N SER A 266 -13.78 -16.33 -10.91
CA SER A 266 -15.07 -15.77 -10.48
C SER A 266 -15.55 -14.70 -11.47
N ARG A 267 -14.63 -13.84 -11.92
CA ARG A 267 -14.95 -12.81 -12.89
C ARG A 267 -15.29 -13.37 -14.27
N ARG A 268 -14.51 -14.33 -14.76
CA ARG A 268 -14.72 -15.02 -16.04
C ARG A 268 -16.11 -15.66 -16.08
N THR A 269 -16.48 -16.44 -15.06
CA THR A 269 -17.79 -17.08 -14.98
C THR A 269 -18.92 -16.05 -14.94
N SER A 270 -18.77 -14.98 -14.16
CA SER A 270 -19.75 -13.90 -14.11
C SER A 270 -19.94 -13.21 -15.46
N VAL A 271 -18.86 -12.94 -16.19
CA VAL A 271 -18.94 -12.29 -17.51
C VAL A 271 -19.54 -13.23 -18.54
N ASN A 272 -19.13 -14.50 -18.58
CA ASN A 272 -19.65 -15.47 -19.55
C ASN A 272 -21.15 -15.77 -19.36
N ALA A 273 -21.67 -15.61 -18.14
CA ALA A 273 -23.09 -15.76 -17.84
C ALA A 273 -23.95 -14.55 -18.28
N LEU A 274 -23.34 -13.42 -18.64
CA LEU A 274 -24.08 -12.26 -19.12
C LEU A 274 -24.67 -12.53 -20.52
N PRO A 275 -25.77 -11.86 -20.90
CA PRO A 275 -26.31 -11.93 -22.25
C PRO A 275 -25.24 -11.62 -23.32
N PRO A 276 -25.39 -12.17 -24.54
CA PRO A 276 -24.49 -11.89 -25.65
C PRO A 276 -24.29 -10.38 -25.82
N PRO A 277 -23.09 -9.91 -26.17
CA PRO A 277 -22.87 -8.50 -26.43
C PRO A 277 -23.84 -8.05 -27.52
N SER A 278 -24.74 -7.12 -27.20
CA SER A 278 -25.64 -6.56 -28.21
C SER A 278 -24.82 -5.77 -29.22
N SER A 279 -24.94 -6.08 -30.51
CA SER A 279 -24.34 -5.30 -31.61
C SER A 279 -24.96 -3.91 -31.80
N ARG A 280 -25.89 -3.51 -30.93
CA ARG A 280 -26.48 -2.17 -30.94
C ARG A 280 -25.39 -1.16 -30.60
N TRP A 281 -24.81 -0.59 -31.66
CA TRP A 281 -24.33 0.78 -31.67
C TRP A 281 -25.34 1.61 -30.88
N GLN A 282 -25.00 2.03 -29.67
CA GLN A 282 -25.67 3.15 -29.05
C GLN A 282 -25.26 4.35 -29.89
N ALA A 283 -26.07 4.67 -30.91
CA ALA A 283 -25.98 5.95 -31.58
C ALA A 283 -25.98 7.00 -30.46
N THR A 284 -24.91 7.80 -30.39
CA THR A 284 -24.89 8.98 -29.55
C THR A 284 -26.16 9.76 -29.88
N SER A 285 -27.09 9.86 -28.94
CA SER A 285 -28.29 10.66 -29.13
C SER A 285 -27.80 12.10 -29.30
N PHE A 286 -27.89 12.63 -30.52
CA PHE A 286 -27.68 14.06 -30.75
C PHE A 286 -28.78 14.79 -29.98
N VAL A 287 -28.38 15.53 -28.94
CA VAL A 287 -29.27 16.41 -28.19
C VAL A 287 -29.25 17.76 -28.90
N ARG A 288 -30.42 18.31 -29.25
CA ARG A 288 -30.52 19.65 -29.83
C ARG A 288 -30.19 20.71 -28.78
N GLU A 289 -29.66 21.84 -29.22
CA GLU A 289 -29.36 22.98 -28.35
C GLU A 289 -30.61 23.38 -27.54
N GLY A 290 -30.52 23.34 -26.21
CA GLY A 290 -31.60 23.72 -25.29
C GLY A 290 -32.33 22.56 -24.57
N GLU A 291 -32.12 21.29 -24.95
CA GLU A 291 -32.73 20.16 -24.22
C GLU A 291 -31.80 19.62 -23.12
N GLY A 292 -32.26 19.66 -21.87
CA GLY A 292 -31.56 19.07 -20.73
C GLY A 292 -31.66 17.55 -20.72
N GLN A 293 -30.53 16.85 -20.72
CA GLN A 293 -30.48 15.40 -20.54
C GLN A 293 -31.02 15.02 -19.16
N ALA A 294 -32.12 14.26 -19.11
CA ALA A 294 -32.42 13.44 -17.94
C ALA A 294 -31.26 12.43 -17.78
N ASN A 295 -30.58 12.44 -16.64
CA ASN A 295 -29.50 11.51 -16.31
C ASN A 295 -30.04 10.07 -16.21
N LEU A 296 -30.31 9.44 -17.36
CA LEU A 296 -30.42 7.98 -17.47
C LEU A 296 -29.00 7.42 -17.46
N THR A 297 -28.40 7.35 -16.28
CA THR A 297 -27.22 6.50 -16.08
C THR A 297 -27.65 5.05 -16.29
N SER A 298 -27.49 4.54 -17.51
CA SER A 298 -27.58 3.10 -17.75
C SER A 298 -26.44 2.46 -16.97
N VAL A 299 -26.73 1.96 -15.76
CA VAL A 299 -25.81 1.13 -14.99
C VAL A 299 -25.75 -0.23 -15.67
N GLY A 300 -25.11 -0.30 -16.84
CA GLY A 300 -24.70 -1.56 -17.43
C GLY A 300 -23.69 -2.23 -16.48
N PRO A 301 -23.69 -3.58 -16.37
CA PRO A 301 -22.63 -4.25 -15.64
C PRO A 301 -21.30 -3.88 -16.28
N ASP A 302 -20.45 -3.14 -15.57
CA ASP A 302 -19.14 -2.72 -16.04
C ASP A 302 -18.28 -3.97 -16.22
N ALA A 303 -18.34 -4.53 -17.43
CA ALA A 303 -17.67 -5.75 -17.80
C ALA A 303 -16.16 -5.54 -18.05
N GLY A 304 -15.64 -4.31 -17.92
CA GLY A 304 -14.27 -3.96 -18.26
C GLY A 304 -13.92 -4.34 -19.70
N GLN A 305 -12.65 -4.70 -19.94
CA GLN A 305 -12.20 -5.19 -21.26
C GLN A 305 -12.76 -6.58 -21.61
N LEU A 306 -13.37 -7.29 -20.64
CA LEU A 306 -13.99 -8.60 -20.84
C LEU A 306 -15.40 -8.50 -21.44
N GLY A 307 -16.00 -7.30 -21.47
CA GLY A 307 -17.37 -7.09 -21.96
C GLY A 307 -17.61 -7.45 -23.43
N GLY A 308 -16.55 -7.50 -24.24
CA GLY A 308 -16.66 -7.80 -25.67
C GLY A 308 -16.93 -9.27 -26.02
N ALA A 309 -16.89 -10.20 -25.06
CA ALA A 309 -17.04 -11.63 -25.32
C ALA A 309 -17.64 -12.41 -24.14
N ARG A 310 -18.10 -13.64 -24.39
CA ARG A 310 -18.72 -14.56 -23.39
C ARG A 310 -18.12 -15.97 -23.41
N ASP A 311 -17.10 -16.18 -24.22
CA ASP A 311 -16.39 -17.45 -24.39
C ASP A 311 -15.02 -17.41 -23.71
N TRP A 312 -14.85 -16.58 -22.68
CA TRP A 312 -13.58 -16.46 -21.99
C TRP A 312 -13.19 -17.78 -21.32
N LYS A 313 -11.97 -18.24 -21.60
CA LYS A 313 -11.33 -19.41 -20.99
C LYS A 313 -10.15 -18.93 -20.13
N LEU A 314 -9.87 -19.64 -19.03
CA LEU A 314 -8.76 -19.37 -18.12
C LEU A 314 -8.01 -20.67 -17.84
N LEU A 315 -6.67 -20.61 -17.91
CA LEU A 315 -5.76 -21.64 -17.45
C LEU A 315 -4.83 -21.05 -16.41
N ALA A 316 -4.61 -21.77 -15.32
CA ALA A 316 -3.71 -21.40 -14.24
C ALA A 316 -2.67 -22.50 -14.03
N ASP A 317 -1.43 -22.10 -13.77
CA ASP A 317 -0.32 -23.02 -13.57
C ASP A 317 -0.25 -23.58 -12.15
N LEU A 318 -1.33 -24.28 -11.74
CA LEU A 318 -1.53 -24.77 -10.38
C LEU A 318 -1.75 -26.29 -10.40
N GLY A 319 -0.78 -27.04 -9.85
CA GLY A 319 -0.85 -28.49 -9.71
C GLY A 319 -0.56 -29.25 -11.02
N GLN A 320 -1.38 -29.05 -12.06
CA GLN A 320 -1.13 -29.57 -13.40
C GLN A 320 -0.28 -28.58 -14.21
N LYS A 321 0.60 -29.11 -15.07
CA LYS A 321 1.42 -28.26 -15.94
C LYS A 321 0.53 -27.55 -16.95
N LEU A 322 0.51 -26.21 -16.91
CA LEU A 322 -0.18 -25.41 -17.91
C LEU A 322 0.44 -25.66 -19.30
N CYS A 323 -0.40 -26.07 -20.24
CA CYS A 323 -0.08 -26.13 -21.66
C CYS A 323 -0.68 -24.91 -22.35
N PHE A 324 0.13 -24.15 -23.09
CA PHE A 324 -0.36 -22.98 -23.80
C PHE A 324 -1.37 -23.40 -24.88
N PRO A 325 -2.50 -22.69 -25.07
CA PRO A 325 -3.52 -23.10 -26.03
C PRO A 325 -2.98 -23.12 -27.46
N ALA A 326 -2.95 -24.31 -28.07
CA ALA A 326 -2.43 -24.52 -29.42
C ALA A 326 -3.20 -23.73 -30.50
N GLU A 327 -4.47 -23.40 -30.25
CA GLU A 327 -5.31 -22.54 -31.11
C GLU A 327 -4.79 -21.09 -31.22
N ILE A 328 -3.93 -20.67 -30.28
CA ILE A 328 -3.33 -19.34 -30.24
C ILE A 328 -1.90 -19.41 -30.80
N ALA A 329 -1.04 -20.21 -30.16
CA ALA A 329 0.34 -20.43 -30.57
C ALA A 329 0.88 -21.75 -30.03
N SER A 330 1.86 -22.34 -30.74
CA SER A 330 2.62 -23.47 -30.22
C SER A 330 3.86 -22.94 -29.51
N THR A 331 3.98 -23.20 -28.21
CA THR A 331 5.12 -22.74 -27.41
C THR A 331 5.36 -23.65 -26.22
N ASN A 332 6.63 -23.74 -25.81
CA ASN A 332 7.04 -24.40 -24.57
C ASN A 332 7.09 -23.41 -23.38
N LEU A 333 6.80 -22.14 -23.61
CA LEU A 333 6.70 -21.15 -22.55
C LEU A 333 5.48 -21.42 -21.68
N ARG A 334 5.68 -21.30 -20.37
CA ARG A 334 4.68 -21.61 -19.34
C ARG A 334 4.45 -20.38 -18.48
N PRO A 335 3.56 -19.47 -18.91
CA PRO A 335 3.11 -18.38 -18.05
C PRO A 335 2.27 -18.93 -16.89
N ASP A 336 2.19 -18.17 -15.82
CA ASP A 336 1.45 -18.57 -14.62
C ASP A 336 -0.08 -18.60 -14.86
N LEU A 337 -0.59 -17.71 -15.71
CA LEU A 337 -2.00 -17.61 -16.07
C LEU A 337 -2.14 -17.26 -17.55
N VAL A 338 -3.09 -17.90 -18.25
CA VAL A 338 -3.50 -17.56 -19.61
C VAL A 338 -5.00 -17.39 -19.64
N MET A 339 -5.48 -16.24 -20.10
CA MET A 339 -6.91 -15.99 -20.26
C MET A 339 -7.20 -15.49 -21.67
N TRP A 340 -8.16 -16.08 -22.37
CA TRP A 340 -8.40 -15.74 -23.76
C TRP A 340 -9.84 -15.93 -24.20
N SER A 341 -10.20 -15.28 -25.31
CA SER A 341 -11.46 -15.46 -26.03
C SER A 341 -11.16 -15.64 -27.52
N ALA A 342 -11.68 -16.71 -28.10
CA ALA A 342 -11.54 -17.00 -29.53
C ALA A 342 -12.40 -16.06 -30.38
N SER A 343 -13.58 -15.71 -29.88
CA SER A 343 -14.54 -14.84 -30.58
C SER A 343 -13.98 -13.45 -30.90
N ILE A 344 -13.19 -12.86 -29.99
CA ILE A 344 -12.57 -11.53 -30.20
C ILE A 344 -11.05 -11.59 -30.42
N LYS A 345 -10.52 -12.81 -30.63
CA LYS A 345 -9.10 -13.13 -30.79
C LYS A 345 -8.21 -12.32 -29.84
N LEU A 346 -8.47 -12.39 -28.54
CA LEU A 346 -7.71 -11.67 -27.51
C LEU A 346 -7.18 -12.65 -26.47
N VAL A 347 -5.89 -12.56 -26.16
CA VAL A 347 -5.22 -13.34 -25.12
C VAL A 347 -4.46 -12.45 -24.15
N TYR A 348 -4.61 -12.75 -22.86
CA TYR A 348 -3.83 -12.23 -21.76
C TYR A 348 -2.85 -13.29 -21.30
N ILE A 349 -1.56 -12.94 -21.33
CA ILE A 349 -0.45 -13.75 -20.81
C ILE A 349 -0.03 -13.08 -19.50
N ILE A 350 -0.35 -13.72 -18.38
CA ILE A 350 -0.18 -13.14 -17.05
C ILE A 350 0.94 -13.92 -16.34
N GLU A 351 1.98 -13.21 -15.91
CA GLU A 351 3.11 -13.78 -15.16
C GLU A 351 3.11 -13.18 -13.76
N LEU A 352 2.94 -14.02 -12.75
CA LEU A 352 2.99 -13.63 -11.35
C LEU A 352 4.42 -13.65 -10.83
N THR A 353 4.77 -12.63 -10.08
CA THR A 353 6.05 -12.55 -9.36
C THR A 353 5.84 -12.14 -7.92
N VAL A 354 6.74 -12.58 -7.04
CA VAL A 354 6.81 -12.12 -5.65
C VAL A 354 8.26 -11.69 -5.39
N PRO A 355 8.68 -10.54 -5.95
CA PRO A 355 10.05 -10.06 -5.85
C PRO A 355 10.37 -9.49 -4.46
N TRP A 356 11.65 -9.16 -4.23
CA TRP A 356 12.00 -8.20 -3.17
C TRP A 356 11.43 -6.83 -3.52
N GLU A 357 11.08 -6.04 -2.53
CA GLU A 357 10.49 -4.72 -2.68
C GLU A 357 11.38 -3.78 -3.52
N SER A 358 12.71 -3.88 -3.38
CA SER A 358 13.66 -3.05 -4.16
C SER A 358 13.87 -3.52 -5.61
N SER A 359 13.25 -4.62 -6.05
CA SER A 359 13.50 -5.24 -7.37
C SER A 359 12.21 -5.44 -8.16
N VAL A 360 11.14 -4.71 -7.81
CA VAL A 360 9.83 -4.81 -8.45
C VAL A 360 9.89 -4.41 -9.92
N GLU A 361 10.42 -3.22 -10.24
CA GLU A 361 10.46 -2.72 -11.62
C GLU A 361 11.37 -3.57 -12.54
N GLU A 362 12.55 -3.95 -12.06
CA GLU A 362 13.46 -4.85 -12.79
C GLU A 362 12.82 -6.21 -13.07
N ALA A 363 12.08 -6.76 -12.10
CA ALA A 363 11.35 -8.00 -12.27
C ALA A 363 10.23 -7.86 -13.30
N TYR A 364 9.49 -6.75 -13.25
CA TYR A 364 8.44 -6.43 -14.22
C TYR A 364 8.98 -6.39 -15.66
N GLU A 365 10.03 -5.59 -15.90
CA GLU A 365 10.61 -5.42 -17.24
C GLU A 365 11.18 -6.72 -17.79
N ARG A 366 11.96 -7.46 -16.99
CA ARG A 366 12.52 -8.75 -17.38
C ARG A 366 11.44 -9.76 -17.77
N LYS A 367 10.33 -9.81 -17.03
CA LYS A 367 9.21 -10.72 -17.32
C LYS A 367 8.40 -10.28 -18.54
N ARG A 368 8.22 -8.97 -18.73
CA ARG A 368 7.59 -8.44 -19.95
C ARG A 368 8.38 -8.84 -21.20
N LEU A 369 9.70 -8.68 -21.16
CA LEU A 369 10.61 -9.03 -22.25
C LEU A 369 10.61 -10.52 -22.56
N ARG A 370 10.53 -11.39 -21.53
CA ARG A 370 10.48 -12.85 -21.70
C ARG A 370 9.36 -13.33 -22.64
N TYR A 371 8.22 -12.65 -22.65
CA TYR A 371 7.06 -13.03 -23.47
C TYR A 371 6.86 -12.11 -24.68
N ALA A 372 7.82 -11.23 -24.99
CA ALA A 372 7.69 -10.27 -26.10
C ALA A 372 7.63 -10.99 -27.45
N GLU A 373 8.52 -11.97 -27.68
CA GLU A 373 8.54 -12.77 -28.91
C GLU A 373 7.24 -13.57 -29.08
N LEU A 374 6.80 -14.26 -28.02
CA LEU A 374 5.53 -14.99 -28.04
C LEU A 374 4.36 -14.05 -28.34
N ALA A 375 4.34 -12.85 -27.77
CA ALA A 375 3.29 -11.87 -28.07
C ALA A 375 3.30 -11.42 -29.53
N ALA A 376 4.48 -11.27 -30.15
CA ALA A 376 4.62 -10.95 -31.56
C ALA A 376 4.13 -12.11 -32.46
N ASP A 377 4.49 -13.35 -32.16
CA ASP A 377 4.04 -14.54 -32.89
C ASP A 377 2.52 -14.69 -32.86
N VAL A 378 1.92 -14.46 -31.69
CA VAL A 378 0.48 -14.46 -31.49
C VAL A 378 -0.19 -13.36 -32.32
N GLN A 379 0.42 -12.17 -32.38
CA GLN A 379 -0.05 -11.06 -33.22
C GLN A 379 0.00 -11.37 -34.71
N GLN A 380 1.08 -12.01 -35.19
CA GLN A 380 1.18 -12.46 -36.58
C GLN A 380 0.09 -13.47 -36.96
N ARG A 381 -0.36 -14.28 -36.01
CA ARG A 381 -1.49 -15.23 -36.18
C ARG A 381 -2.86 -14.57 -36.09
N GLY A 382 -2.93 -13.23 -36.04
CA GLY A 382 -4.17 -12.47 -36.03
C GLY A 382 -4.85 -12.36 -34.66
N TRP A 383 -4.13 -12.65 -33.57
CA TRP A 383 -4.61 -12.48 -32.21
C TRP A 383 -4.04 -11.22 -31.57
N ARG A 384 -4.83 -10.52 -30.76
CA ARG A 384 -4.31 -9.46 -29.90
C ARG A 384 -3.72 -10.09 -28.65
N ALA A 385 -2.42 -9.88 -28.42
CA ALA A 385 -1.72 -10.35 -27.22
C ALA A 385 -1.52 -9.22 -26.20
N LYS A 386 -1.80 -9.50 -24.92
CA LYS A 386 -1.50 -8.61 -23.78
C LYS A 386 -0.66 -9.35 -22.74
N VAL A 387 0.62 -9.00 -22.66
CA VAL A 387 1.51 -9.49 -21.59
C VAL A 387 1.32 -8.63 -20.34
N ARG A 388 1.14 -9.28 -19.19
CA ARG A 388 0.86 -8.64 -17.90
C ARG A 388 1.69 -9.30 -16.80
N PRO A 389 2.93 -8.85 -16.57
CA PRO A 389 3.64 -9.17 -15.34
C PRO A 389 2.90 -8.53 -14.17
N VAL A 390 2.66 -9.30 -13.11
CA VAL A 390 1.96 -8.86 -11.91
C VAL A 390 2.72 -9.24 -10.65
N GLU A 391 2.70 -8.38 -9.63
CA GLU A 391 3.32 -8.68 -8.34
C GLU A 391 2.30 -9.05 -7.26
N GLY A 392 2.65 -10.03 -6.44
CA GLY A 392 1.79 -10.59 -5.40
C GLY A 392 1.56 -9.70 -4.17
N PHE A 393 2.36 -8.65 -3.97
CA PHE A 393 2.31 -7.81 -2.77
C PHE A 393 2.04 -6.35 -3.14
N VAL A 394 0.81 -5.88 -2.86
CA VAL A 394 0.32 -4.48 -2.95
C VAL A 394 0.97 -3.70 -4.10
N ALA A 395 0.76 -4.13 -5.33
CA ALA A 395 1.44 -3.55 -6.48
C ALA A 395 0.49 -2.95 -7.51
N THR A 396 0.96 -1.85 -8.10
CA THR A 396 0.26 -1.06 -9.11
C THR A 396 -0.17 -1.91 -10.32
N SER A 397 0.63 -2.90 -10.71
CA SER A 397 0.37 -3.78 -11.85
C SER A 397 -0.84 -4.70 -11.62
N THR A 398 -0.97 -5.27 -10.42
CA THR A 398 -2.08 -6.13 -10.01
C THR A 398 -3.37 -5.33 -9.94
N SER A 399 -3.32 -4.14 -9.34
CA SER A 399 -4.45 -3.20 -9.35
C SER A 399 -4.87 -2.84 -10.78
N ARG A 400 -3.91 -2.60 -11.69
CA ARG A 400 -4.18 -2.32 -13.10
C ARG A 400 -4.84 -3.51 -13.80
N LEU A 401 -4.30 -4.72 -13.63
CA LEU A 401 -4.87 -5.94 -14.20
C LEU A 401 -6.32 -6.14 -13.74
N LEU A 402 -6.56 -6.07 -12.43
CA LEU A 402 -7.90 -6.25 -11.86
C LEU A 402 -8.91 -5.25 -12.44
N ARG A 403 -8.52 -3.97 -12.59
CA ARG A 403 -9.36 -2.95 -13.23
C ARG A 403 -9.60 -3.24 -14.72
N GLU A 404 -8.58 -3.68 -15.46
CA GLU A 404 -8.73 -4.10 -16.87
C GLU A 404 -9.76 -5.24 -17.00
N MET A 405 -9.80 -6.17 -16.04
CA MET A 405 -10.78 -7.26 -15.98
C MET A 405 -12.16 -6.84 -15.44
N GLY A 406 -12.35 -5.55 -15.16
CA GLY A 406 -13.60 -5.00 -14.64
C GLY A 406 -13.85 -5.30 -13.16
N VAL A 407 -12.83 -5.70 -12.41
CA VAL A 407 -12.91 -5.82 -10.94
C VAL A 407 -12.74 -4.42 -10.35
N ARG A 408 -13.80 -3.86 -9.76
CA ARG A 408 -13.82 -2.49 -9.23
C ARG A 408 -14.37 -2.41 -7.80
N GLY A 409 -14.29 -1.22 -7.20
CA GLY A 409 -14.96 -0.89 -5.94
C GLY A 409 -14.54 -1.77 -4.76
N LYS A 410 -15.52 -2.38 -4.08
CA LYS A 410 -15.30 -3.25 -2.92
C LYS A 410 -14.57 -4.54 -3.32
N ALA A 411 -14.95 -5.15 -4.46
CA ALA A 411 -14.33 -6.39 -4.94
C ALA A 411 -12.84 -6.20 -5.26
N HIS A 412 -12.47 -5.07 -5.89
CA HIS A 412 -11.05 -4.74 -6.13
C HIS A 412 -10.27 -4.60 -4.83
N ARG A 413 -10.78 -3.83 -3.87
CA ARG A 413 -10.11 -3.65 -2.57
C ARG A 413 -9.93 -4.97 -1.83
N GLN A 414 -10.93 -5.85 -1.89
CA GLN A 414 -10.87 -7.17 -1.29
C GLN A 414 -9.84 -8.07 -1.98
N ALA A 415 -9.85 -8.13 -3.32
CA ALA A 415 -8.90 -8.93 -4.10
C ALA A 415 -7.44 -8.52 -3.84
N VAL A 416 -7.15 -7.21 -3.85
CA VAL A 416 -5.81 -6.70 -3.51
C VAL A 416 -5.42 -7.08 -2.07
N LYS A 417 -6.35 -6.97 -1.12
CA LYS A 417 -6.11 -7.36 0.28
C LYS A 417 -5.81 -8.85 0.43
N ASP A 418 -6.53 -9.71 -0.29
CA ASP A 418 -6.37 -11.17 -0.22
C ASP A 418 -5.06 -11.62 -0.87
N LEU A 419 -4.67 -11.02 -1.99
CA LEU A 419 -3.38 -11.28 -2.64
C LEU A 419 -2.21 -10.90 -1.73
N SER A 420 -2.22 -9.69 -1.17
CA SER A 420 -1.19 -9.27 -0.22
C SER A 420 -1.15 -10.16 1.02
N ARG A 421 -2.32 -10.57 1.54
CA ARG A 421 -2.42 -11.50 2.67
C ARG A 421 -1.85 -12.88 2.34
N ALA A 422 -2.04 -13.38 1.12
CA ALA A 422 -1.44 -14.64 0.67
C ALA A 422 0.09 -14.53 0.58
N ALA A 423 0.61 -13.42 0.05
CA ALA A 423 2.04 -13.16 -0.03
C ALA A 423 2.69 -13.05 1.37
N GLU A 424 2.06 -12.30 2.28
CA GLU A 424 2.51 -12.14 3.68
C GLU A 424 2.54 -13.48 4.41
N LYS A 425 1.44 -14.24 4.37
CA LYS A 425 1.35 -15.56 5.00
C LYS A 425 2.38 -16.52 4.42
N GLY A 426 2.56 -16.50 3.10
CA GLY A 426 3.57 -17.30 2.44
C GLY A 426 4.98 -16.98 2.92
N SER A 427 5.36 -15.70 2.96
CA SER A 427 6.65 -15.24 3.50
C SER A 427 6.83 -15.57 4.98
N GLN A 428 5.77 -15.46 5.78
CA GLN A 428 5.79 -15.85 7.20
C GLN A 428 6.06 -17.35 7.38
N CYS A 429 5.43 -18.20 6.58
CA CYS A 429 5.66 -19.64 6.62
C CYS A 429 7.10 -19.99 6.23
N LEU A 430 7.65 -19.34 5.19
CA LEU A 430 9.06 -19.49 4.82
C LEU A 430 9.98 -19.10 5.98
N TRP A 431 9.69 -17.97 6.62
CA TRP A 431 10.45 -17.50 7.76
C TRP A 431 10.42 -18.47 8.94
N MET A 432 9.25 -19.01 9.26
CA MET A 432 9.10 -19.95 10.37
C MET A 432 9.90 -21.23 10.16
N LYS A 433 9.87 -21.77 8.94
CA LYS A 433 10.58 -23.01 8.57
C LYS A 433 12.00 -22.80 8.07
N ARG A 434 12.57 -21.60 8.24
CA ARG A 434 13.90 -21.26 7.67
C ARG A 434 15.05 -22.14 8.16
N LYS A 435 14.89 -22.79 9.32
CA LYS A 435 15.88 -23.71 9.91
C LYS A 435 15.60 -25.18 9.59
N ASP A 436 14.39 -25.50 9.15
CA ASP A 436 13.98 -26.89 8.93
C ASP A 436 14.68 -27.41 7.68
N SER A 437 15.43 -28.51 7.76
CA SER A 437 16.08 -29.09 6.60
C SER A 437 15.07 -29.65 5.57
N PRO A 438 14.07 -30.48 5.96
CA PRO A 438 13.06 -30.96 5.03
C PRO A 438 11.95 -29.92 4.81
N TRP A 439 11.60 -29.66 3.55
CA TRP A 439 10.42 -28.86 3.22
C TRP A 439 9.19 -29.75 3.14
N VAL A 440 8.51 -29.94 4.27
CA VAL A 440 7.24 -30.69 4.34
C VAL A 440 6.10 -29.73 4.66
N PHE A 441 5.16 -29.60 3.74
CA PHE A 441 3.88 -28.92 3.94
C PHE A 441 2.78 -29.87 3.45
N LYS A 442 1.93 -30.32 4.37
CA LYS A 442 0.68 -31.02 4.03
C LYS A 442 -0.34 -30.03 3.50
#